data_AF-A0A2A6HGA2-F1
#
_entry.id   AF-A0A2A6HGA2-F1
#
_cell.length_a   1.000
_cell.length_b   1.000
_cell.length_c   1.000
_cell.angle_alpha   90.00
_cell.angle_beta   90.00
_cell.angle_gamma   90.00
#
_symmetry.space_group_name_H-M   'P 1'
#
loop_
_entity.id
_entity.type
_entity.pdbx_description
1 polymer ?
#
loop_
_entity_poly.entity_id
_entity_poly.type
_entity_poly.pdbx_seq_one_letter_code
_entity_poly.pdbx_strand_id
1 'polypeptide(L)'
;MTDKDGEQELAMIAARAAEIKAGLDAAYSVEELRRPLSTRSVHALIAGATASTAAKLKALSARIEELEAGGVRYAGTWQRALAYQKGTVITNTGSMWVALRDTSEGERPGDAPDAWQLAAKAARPVVRAKATGEQ
;
A
#
# COMPACT_ATOMS: atom_id res chain seq x y z
N MET A 1 6.30 10.25 17.43
CA MET A 1 5.69 8.91 17.63
C MET A 1 6.49 7.83 16.91
N THR A 2 7.20 8.13 15.82
CA THR A 2 7.84 7.17 14.91
C THR A 2 9.16 6.54 15.39
N ASP A 3 9.97 7.21 16.22
CA ASP A 3 11.27 6.66 16.64
C ASP A 3 11.14 5.44 17.55
N LYS A 4 10.21 5.48 18.51
CA LYS A 4 9.99 4.38 19.45
C LYS A 4 9.46 3.12 18.76
N ASP A 5 8.59 3.30 17.77
CA ASP A 5 8.03 2.18 17.01
C ASP A 5 9.11 1.52 16.15
N GLY A 6 9.98 2.31 15.50
CA GLY A 6 11.12 1.79 14.73
C GLY A 6 12.16 1.08 15.61
N GLU A 7 12.48 1.64 16.78
CA GLU A 7 13.34 0.98 17.77
C GLU A 7 12.75 -0.36 18.23
N GLN A 8 11.44 -0.41 18.44
CA GLN A 8 10.74 -1.62 18.88
C GLN A 8 10.72 -2.70 17.78
N GLU A 9 10.52 -2.31 16.52
CA GLU A 9 10.61 -3.23 15.38
C GLU A 9 12.03 -3.80 15.22
N LEU A 10 13.06 -2.96 15.31
CA LEU A 10 14.45 -3.40 15.26
C LEU A 10 14.77 -4.35 16.42
N ALA A 11 14.26 -4.07 17.62
CA ALA A 11 14.41 -4.95 18.77
C ALA A 11 13.75 -6.31 18.55
N MET A 12 12.55 -6.36 17.95
CA MET A 12 11.87 -7.61 17.61
C MET A 12 12.64 -8.42 16.56
N ILE A 13 13.19 -7.75 15.53
CA ILE A 13 14.02 -8.40 14.51
C ILE A 13 15.29 -8.98 15.15
N ALA A 14 15.95 -8.21 16.01
CA ALA A 14 17.14 -8.65 16.72
C ALA A 14 16.86 -9.86 17.64
N ALA A 15 15.74 -9.83 18.37
CA ALA A 15 15.29 -10.94 19.20
C ALA A 15 15.08 -12.22 18.36
N ARG A 16 14.40 -12.08 17.22
CA ARG A 16 14.18 -13.22 16.32
C ARG A 16 15.48 -13.77 15.73
N ALA A 17 16.42 -12.90 15.38
CA ALA A 17 17.74 -13.32 14.90
C ALA A 17 18.52 -14.06 15.99
N ALA A 18 18.44 -13.62 17.25
CA ALA A 18 19.05 -14.29 18.39
C ALA A 18 18.45 -15.69 18.63
N GLU A 19 17.13 -15.83 18.54
CA GLU A 19 16.46 -17.14 18.63
C GLU A 19 16.89 -18.11 17.52
N ILE A 20 16.93 -17.63 16.27
CA ILE A 20 17.38 -18.46 15.13
C ILE A 20 18.82 -18.91 15.35
N LYS A 21 19.69 -17.98 15.75
CA LYS A 21 21.09 -18.29 16.05
C LYS A 21 21.19 -19.34 17.16
N ALA A 22 20.49 -19.14 18.28
CA ALA A 22 20.51 -20.07 19.40
C ALA A 22 20.03 -21.48 18.98
N GLY A 23 18.99 -21.56 18.15
CA GLY A 23 18.51 -22.83 17.61
C GLY A 23 19.50 -23.52 16.66
N LEU A 24 20.21 -22.76 15.84
CA LEU A 24 21.26 -23.30 14.96
C LEU A 24 22.47 -23.78 15.76
N ASP A 25 22.86 -23.04 16.80
CA ASP A 25 24.01 -23.35 17.64
C ASP A 25 23.74 -24.52 18.59
N ALA A 26 22.47 -24.79 18.95
CA ALA A 26 22.08 -25.81 19.93
C ALA A 26 22.54 -27.24 19.61
N ALA A 27 22.80 -27.55 18.33
CA ALA A 27 23.26 -28.86 17.89
C ALA A 27 24.80 -29.05 17.93
N TYR A 28 25.56 -28.02 18.31
CA TYR A 28 27.02 -27.99 18.21
C TYR A 28 27.68 -27.61 19.53
N SER A 29 28.89 -28.13 19.77
CA SER A 29 29.73 -27.65 20.88
C SER A 29 30.41 -26.31 20.58
N VAL A 30 30.89 -25.62 21.61
CA VAL A 30 31.62 -24.35 21.46
C VAL A 30 32.89 -24.54 20.61
N GLU A 31 33.56 -25.67 20.75
CA GLU A 31 34.75 -26.03 19.97
C GLU A 31 34.41 -26.28 18.50
N GLU A 32 33.26 -26.88 18.20
CA GLU A 32 32.79 -27.11 16.83
C GLU A 32 32.45 -25.80 16.12
N LEU A 33 31.79 -24.88 16.81
CA LEU A 33 31.43 -23.55 16.28
C LEU A 33 32.65 -22.66 15.99
N ARG A 34 33.80 -22.93 16.62
CA ARG A 34 35.06 -22.19 16.36
C ARG A 34 35.81 -22.65 15.12
N ARG A 35 35.42 -23.78 14.51
CA ARG A 35 36.11 -24.32 13.33
C ARG A 35 35.88 -23.39 12.12
N PRO A 36 36.92 -23.09 11.32
CA PRO A 36 36.76 -22.27 10.13
C PRO A 36 35.88 -22.97 9.10
N LEU A 37 34.91 -22.24 8.55
CA LEU A 37 34.09 -22.72 7.44
C LEU A 37 34.90 -22.73 6.13
N SER A 38 34.59 -23.66 5.23
CA SER A 38 35.18 -23.65 3.90
C SER A 38 34.69 -22.44 3.09
N THR A 39 35.54 -21.87 2.24
CA THR A 39 35.17 -20.79 1.30
C THR A 39 33.95 -21.17 0.46
N ARG A 40 33.88 -22.44 0.02
CA ARG A 40 32.72 -22.96 -0.73
C ARG A 40 31.43 -22.88 0.07
N SER A 41 31.46 -23.26 1.35
CA SER A 41 30.30 -23.21 2.24
C SER A 41 29.84 -21.77 2.47
N VAL A 42 30.78 -20.84 2.68
CA VAL A 42 30.48 -19.41 2.86
C VAL A 42 29.84 -18.84 1.59
N HIS A 43 30.42 -19.12 0.41
CA HIS A 43 29.84 -18.66 -0.86
C HIS A 43 28.44 -19.23 -1.11
N ALA A 44 28.22 -20.52 -0.82
CA ALA A 44 26.91 -21.13 -0.95
C ALA A 44 25.87 -20.50 -0.03
N LEU A 45 26.24 -20.20 1.21
CA LEU A 45 25.37 -19.51 2.17
C LEU A 45 25.02 -18.10 1.70
N ILE A 46 26.01 -17.31 1.26
CA ILE A 46 25.79 -15.95 0.75
C ILE A 46 24.87 -16.00 -0.47
N ALA A 47 25.18 -16.83 -1.47
CA ALA A 47 24.38 -16.95 -2.67
C ALA A 47 22.93 -17.36 -2.37
N GLY A 48 22.74 -18.35 -1.49
CA GLY A 48 21.42 -18.82 -1.09
C GLY A 48 20.61 -17.76 -0.32
N ALA A 49 21.23 -17.09 0.65
CA ALA A 49 20.58 -16.05 1.44
C ALA A 49 20.19 -14.84 0.56
N THR A 50 21.08 -14.41 -0.34
CA THR A 50 20.80 -13.33 -1.29
C THR A 50 19.68 -13.71 -2.24
N ALA A 51 19.71 -14.90 -2.84
CA ALA A 51 18.67 -15.36 -3.76
C ALA A 51 17.29 -15.48 -3.08
N SER A 52 17.23 -16.07 -1.89
CA SER A 52 15.98 -16.18 -1.12
C SER A 52 15.43 -14.82 -0.73
N THR A 53 16.28 -13.90 -0.29
CA THR A 53 15.85 -12.53 0.07
C THR A 53 15.36 -11.77 -1.16
N ALA A 54 16.08 -11.84 -2.28
CA ALA A 54 15.68 -11.22 -3.54
C ALA A 54 14.33 -11.76 -4.05
N ALA A 55 14.10 -13.07 -3.95
CA ALA A 55 12.83 -13.69 -4.33
C ALA A 55 11.66 -13.18 -3.47
N LYS A 56 11.85 -13.09 -2.14
CA LYS A 56 10.84 -12.55 -1.23
C LYS A 56 10.55 -11.08 -1.48
N LEU A 57 11.58 -10.26 -1.66
CA LEU A 57 11.42 -8.84 -1.98
C LEU A 57 10.64 -8.64 -3.27
N LYS A 58 10.99 -9.39 -4.33
CA LYS A 58 10.25 -9.35 -5.61
C LYS A 58 8.77 -9.71 -5.42
N ALA A 59 8.47 -10.75 -4.65
CA ALA A 59 7.09 -11.15 -4.38
C ALA A 59 6.32 -10.10 -3.57
N LEU A 60 6.94 -9.50 -2.57
CA LEU A 60 6.34 -8.43 -1.77
C LEU A 60 6.10 -7.17 -2.62
N SER A 61 7.06 -6.76 -3.44
CA SER A 61 6.89 -5.62 -4.36
C SER A 61 5.72 -5.84 -5.31
N ALA A 62 5.60 -7.03 -5.92
CA ALA A 62 4.46 -7.35 -6.79
C ALA A 62 3.11 -7.29 -6.05
N ARG A 63 3.07 -7.74 -4.79
CA ARG A 63 1.85 -7.65 -3.98
C ARG A 63 1.51 -6.21 -3.60
N ILE A 64 2.50 -5.37 -3.34
CA ILE A 64 2.29 -3.93 -3.11
C ILE A 64 1.73 -3.29 -4.37
N GLU A 65 2.30 -3.55 -5.53
CA GLU A 65 1.78 -3.05 -6.81
C GLU A 65 0.33 -3.47 -7.06
N GLU A 66 -0.05 -4.72 -6.75
CA GLU A 66 -1.43 -5.18 -6.86
C GLU A 66 -2.38 -4.45 -5.90
N LEU A 67 -1.96 -4.24 -4.65
CA LEU A 67 -2.75 -3.50 -3.65
C LEU A 67 -2.90 -2.03 -4.04
N GLU A 68 -1.83 -1.41 -4.52
CA GLU A 68 -1.84 -0.03 -4.99
C GLU A 68 -2.66 0.13 -6.27
N ALA A 69 -2.72 -0.90 -7.13
CA ALA A 69 -3.59 -0.93 -8.29
C ALA A 69 -5.09 -1.08 -7.93
N GLY A 70 -5.42 -1.65 -6.76
CA GLY A 70 -6.79 -2.04 -6.39
C GLY A 70 -7.43 -1.29 -5.21
N GLY A 71 -6.73 -0.35 -4.56
CA GLY A 71 -7.24 0.36 -3.38
C GLY A 71 -8.30 1.42 -3.68
N VAL A 72 -9.30 1.55 -2.80
CA VAL A 72 -10.28 2.65 -2.84
C VAL A 72 -9.59 3.96 -2.44
N ARG A 73 -9.30 4.82 -3.41
CA ARG A 73 -8.71 6.15 -3.15
C ARG A 73 -9.83 7.18 -3.00
N TYR A 74 -10.13 7.63 -1.79
CA TYR A 74 -11.08 8.73 -1.62
C TYR A 74 -10.38 10.10 -1.78
N ALA A 75 -10.76 10.86 -2.80
CA ALA A 75 -10.14 12.15 -3.15
C ALA A 75 -10.98 13.37 -2.76
N GLY A 76 -11.99 13.19 -1.89
CA GLY A 76 -12.83 14.29 -1.40
C GLY A 76 -13.88 14.76 -2.40
N THR A 77 -14.24 16.05 -2.36
CA THR A 77 -15.23 16.64 -3.27
C THR A 77 -14.65 16.80 -4.67
N TRP A 78 -15.44 16.47 -5.70
CA TRP A 78 -15.03 16.66 -7.10
C TRP A 78 -14.67 18.11 -7.40
N GLN A 79 -13.53 18.31 -8.07
CA GLN A 79 -13.04 19.62 -8.51
C GLN A 79 -12.87 19.62 -10.03
N ARG A 80 -13.29 20.71 -10.67
CA ARG A 80 -13.24 20.85 -12.13
C ARG A 80 -11.80 20.82 -12.69
N ALA A 81 -10.83 21.32 -11.92
CA ALA A 81 -9.44 21.45 -12.34
C ALA A 81 -8.60 20.19 -12.09
N LEU A 82 -9.20 19.07 -11.65
CA LEU A 82 -8.48 17.84 -11.33
C LEU A 82 -8.90 16.69 -12.25
N ALA A 83 -7.91 15.90 -12.64
CA ALA A 83 -8.07 14.57 -13.21
C ALA A 83 -8.03 13.51 -12.09
N TYR A 84 -8.80 12.44 -12.25
CA TYR A 84 -8.90 11.36 -11.27
C TYR A 84 -8.54 10.02 -11.92
N GLN A 85 -7.69 9.24 -11.26
CA GLN A 85 -7.33 7.90 -11.74
C GLN A 85 -8.48 6.91 -11.55
N LYS A 86 -8.53 5.87 -12.37
CA LYS A 86 -9.47 4.74 -12.22
C LYS A 86 -9.46 4.22 -10.77
N GLY A 87 -10.65 3.92 -10.25
CA GLY A 87 -10.85 3.45 -8.87
C GLY A 87 -10.91 4.59 -7.83
N THR A 88 -10.63 5.83 -8.22
CA THR A 88 -10.79 6.98 -7.32
C THR A 88 -12.26 7.21 -6.98
N VAL A 89 -12.53 7.44 -5.71
CA VAL A 89 -13.85 7.77 -5.17
C VAL A 89 -13.88 9.25 -4.82
N ILE A 90 -14.93 9.93 -5.23
CA ILE A 90 -15.17 11.34 -4.91
C ILE A 90 -16.58 11.54 -4.38
N THR A 91 -16.86 12.74 -3.87
CA THR A 91 -18.21 13.20 -3.57
C THR A 91 -18.61 14.32 -4.55
N ASN A 92 -19.77 14.20 -5.19
CA ASN A 92 -20.37 15.26 -6.00
C ASN A 92 -21.87 15.36 -5.69
N THR A 93 -22.32 16.57 -5.35
CA THR A 93 -23.73 16.86 -5.02
C THR A 93 -24.27 15.92 -3.92
N GLY A 94 -23.44 15.65 -2.90
CA GLY A 94 -23.78 14.80 -1.75
C GLY A 94 -23.87 13.29 -2.04
N SER A 95 -23.55 12.87 -3.27
CA SER A 95 -23.47 11.45 -3.66
C SER A 95 -22.02 11.03 -3.84
N MET A 96 -21.70 9.77 -3.58
CA MET A 96 -20.38 9.19 -3.83
C MET A 96 -20.33 8.56 -5.21
N TRP A 97 -19.22 8.78 -5.91
CA TRP A 97 -18.98 8.28 -7.27
C TRP A 97 -17.60 7.65 -7.36
N VAL A 98 -17.48 6.60 -8.17
CA VAL A 98 -16.23 5.88 -8.47
C VAL A 98 -15.85 6.14 -9.92
N ALA A 99 -14.58 6.48 -10.18
CA ALA A 99 -14.03 6.59 -11.52
C ALA A 99 -13.81 5.21 -12.15
N LEU A 100 -14.41 4.94 -13.31
CA LEU A 100 -14.30 3.66 -14.03
C LEU A 100 -13.06 3.57 -14.93
N ARG A 101 -12.52 4.72 -15.30
CA ARG A 101 -11.29 4.95 -16.05
C ARG A 101 -10.60 6.21 -15.53
N ASP A 102 -9.39 6.46 -16.00
CA ASP A 102 -8.76 7.76 -15.78
C ASP A 102 -9.62 8.86 -16.43
N THR A 103 -9.92 9.91 -15.66
CA THR A 103 -10.75 11.03 -16.09
C THR A 103 -9.88 12.21 -16.53
N SER A 104 -10.37 12.99 -17.48
CA SER A 104 -9.78 14.28 -17.86
C SER A 104 -10.29 15.41 -16.96
N GLU A 105 -9.58 16.54 -16.94
CA GLU A 105 -10.04 17.74 -16.27
C GLU A 105 -11.42 18.16 -16.80
N GLY A 106 -12.30 18.56 -15.89
CA GLY A 106 -13.66 18.99 -16.21
C GLY A 106 -14.67 17.87 -16.45
N GLU A 107 -14.26 16.60 -16.53
CA GLU A 107 -15.19 15.47 -16.64
C GLU A 107 -15.96 15.29 -15.33
N ARG A 108 -17.23 15.72 -15.34
CA ARG A 108 -18.05 15.79 -14.14
C ARG A 108 -18.86 14.50 -13.91
N PRO A 109 -18.92 14.00 -12.66
CA PRO A 109 -19.78 12.89 -12.29
C PRO A 109 -21.26 13.24 -12.53
N GLY A 110 -21.96 12.37 -13.24
CA GLY A 110 -23.35 12.57 -13.71
C GLY A 110 -23.45 13.01 -15.17
N ASP A 111 -22.44 13.67 -15.71
CA ASP A 111 -22.41 14.14 -17.10
C ASP A 111 -21.61 13.18 -18.02
N ALA A 112 -20.65 12.44 -17.46
CA ALA A 112 -19.83 11.44 -18.16
C ALA A 112 -20.03 10.03 -17.58
N PRO A 113 -21.02 9.25 -18.09
CA PRO A 113 -21.38 7.93 -17.54
C PRO A 113 -20.36 6.83 -17.85
N ASP A 114 -19.52 7.00 -18.85
CA ASP A 114 -18.39 6.12 -19.16
C ASP A 114 -17.21 6.32 -18.19
N ALA A 115 -17.09 7.52 -17.61
CA ALA A 115 -16.06 7.88 -16.66
C ALA A 115 -16.47 7.62 -15.20
N TRP A 116 -17.74 7.84 -14.84
CA TRP A 116 -18.20 7.85 -13.46
C TRP A 116 -19.37 6.91 -13.19
N GLN A 117 -19.23 6.06 -12.18
CA GLN A 117 -20.29 5.21 -11.65
C GLN A 117 -20.78 5.73 -10.29
N LEU A 118 -22.09 5.83 -10.11
CA LEU A 118 -22.69 6.17 -8.82
C LEU A 118 -22.49 5.01 -7.84
N ALA A 119 -21.85 5.28 -6.70
CA ALA A 119 -21.53 4.29 -5.67
C ALA A 119 -22.46 4.40 -4.46
N ALA A 120 -22.82 5.62 -4.06
CA ALA A 120 -23.83 5.85 -3.02
C ALA A 120 -24.64 7.11 -3.32
N LYS A 121 -25.97 7.01 -3.18
CA LYS A 121 -26.89 8.14 -3.33
C LYS A 121 -26.84 9.03 -2.10
N ALA A 122 -27.01 10.34 -2.32
CA ALA A 122 -27.26 11.29 -1.24
C ALA A 122 -28.50 10.87 -0.42
N ALA A 123 -28.41 10.96 0.91
CA ALA A 123 -29.50 10.57 1.82
C ALA A 123 -30.75 11.47 1.70
N ARG A 124 -30.61 12.69 1.17
CA ARG A 124 -31.71 13.64 0.97
C ARG A 124 -31.51 14.41 -0.36
N PRO A 125 -32.56 14.67 -1.16
CA PRO A 125 -32.41 15.49 -2.36
C PRO A 125 -31.87 16.86 -1.98
N VAL A 126 -30.75 17.27 -2.60
CA VAL A 126 -30.21 18.62 -2.44
C VAL A 126 -31.12 19.57 -3.21
N VAL A 127 -32.10 20.18 -2.53
CA VAL A 127 -32.89 21.27 -3.10
C VAL A 127 -31.97 22.49 -3.19
N ARG A 128 -31.58 22.87 -4.42
CA ARG A 128 -30.87 24.13 -4.63
C ARG A 128 -31.86 25.28 -4.44
N ALA A 129 -31.79 25.96 -3.30
CA ALA A 129 -32.51 27.21 -3.12
C ALA A 129 -31.97 28.23 -4.13
N LYS A 130 -32.84 28.77 -4.99
CA LYS A 130 -32.47 29.90 -5.85
C LYS A 130 -32.26 31.11 -4.94
N ALA A 131 -31.07 31.67 -4.93
CA ALA A 131 -30.86 33.00 -4.37
C ALA A 131 -31.56 33.99 -5.32
N THR A 132 -32.75 34.42 -4.94
CA THR A 132 -33.42 35.57 -5.55
C THR A 132 -32.60 36.79 -5.16
N GLY A 133 -31.87 37.36 -6.11
CA GLY A 133 -31.23 38.65 -5.92
C GLY A 133 -32.32 39.71 -5.79
N GLU A 134 -32.44 40.32 -4.62
CA GLU A 134 -33.13 41.60 -4.46
C GLU A 134 -32.23 42.69 -5.03
N GLN A 135 -32.75 43.41 -6.02
CA GLN A 135 -32.26 44.72 -6.47
C GLN A 135 -32.84 45.81 -5.58
#